data_AF-Q90W20-F1
#
_entry.id   AF-Q90W20-F1
#
_cell.length_a   1.000
_cell.length_b   1.000
_cell.length_c   1.000
_cell.angle_alpha   90.00
_cell.angle_beta   90.00
_cell.angle_gamma   90.00
#
_symmetry.space_group_name_H-M   'P 1'
#
loop_
_entity.id
_entity.type
_entity.pdbx_description
1 polymer ?
#
loop_
_entity_poly.entity_id
_entity_poly.type
_entity_poly.pdbx_seq_one_letter_code
_entity_poly.pdbx_strand_id
1 'polypeptide(L)'
;MQLVVMATVLAAVAGAGQGCSFDCRPTNVRIPVESCGSTEYIDTTVCAGQCYNKDPVYISKEGPDKQNSCNGDWSYEVKHINGCPVAVTYPVARHCHCSICNLDDTDCSPFPGDIPGCLTTLHSLSLSTLD
;
A
#
# COMPACT_ATOMS: atom_id res chain seq x y z
N MET A 1 60.73 4.20 -10.88
CA MET A 1 59.71 3.68 -9.94
C MET A 1 58.46 4.52 -10.15
N GLN A 2 57.49 4.00 -10.91
CA GLN A 2 56.24 4.72 -11.17
C GLN A 2 55.27 4.44 -10.01
N LEU A 3 54.81 5.51 -9.35
CA LEU A 3 53.81 5.44 -8.29
C LEU A 3 52.44 5.22 -8.96
N VAL A 4 51.94 3.99 -8.92
CA VAL A 4 50.60 3.67 -9.39
C VAL A 4 49.62 4.11 -8.30
N VAL A 5 48.97 5.25 -8.50
CA VAL A 5 47.96 5.77 -7.58
C VAL A 5 46.67 4.99 -7.80
N MET A 6 46.42 3.97 -6.99
CA MET A 6 45.14 3.27 -6.96
C MET A 6 44.12 4.14 -6.22
N ALA A 7 43.40 4.99 -6.94
CA ALA A 7 42.24 5.69 -6.41
C ALA A 7 41.10 4.68 -6.24
N THR A 8 40.88 4.21 -5.02
CA THR A 8 39.70 3.41 -4.67
C THR A 8 38.47 4.32 -4.67
N VAL A 9 37.70 4.30 -5.76
CA VAL A 9 36.37 4.92 -5.81
C VAL A 9 35.44 4.04 -4.96
N LEU A 10 35.26 4.42 -3.70
CA LEU A 10 34.18 3.88 -2.86
C LEU A 10 32.85 4.44 -3.38
N ALA A 11 32.26 3.76 -4.37
CA ALA A 11 30.87 3.99 -4.74
C ALA A 11 29.98 3.49 -3.59
N ALA A 12 29.63 4.38 -2.68
CA ALA A 12 28.59 4.12 -1.69
C ALA A 12 27.27 3.99 -2.43
N VAL A 13 26.86 2.75 -2.72
CA VAL A 13 25.49 2.45 -3.16
C VAL A 13 24.59 2.62 -1.95
N ALA A 14 24.24 3.86 -1.62
CA ALA A 14 23.14 4.16 -0.71
C ALA A 14 21.81 3.96 -1.45
N GLY A 15 21.54 2.72 -1.86
CA GLY A 15 20.19 2.29 -2.19
C GLY A 15 19.43 2.11 -0.89
N ALA A 16 18.91 3.20 -0.34
CA ALA A 16 17.86 3.09 0.69
C ALA A 16 16.60 2.57 0.00
N GLY A 17 16.57 1.26 -0.28
CA GLY A 17 15.33 0.59 -0.63
C GLY A 17 14.34 0.80 0.53
N GLN A 18 13.09 1.12 0.21
CA GLN A 18 12.03 1.16 1.20
C GLN A 18 11.91 -0.27 1.78
N GLY A 19 12.48 -0.50 2.97
CA GLY A 19 12.37 -1.78 3.65
C GLY A 19 10.91 -2.12 3.95
N CYS A 20 10.57 -3.41 4.04
CA CYS A 20 9.22 -3.82 4.43
C CYS A 20 8.91 -3.25 5.83
N SER A 21 7.87 -2.42 5.93
CA SER A 21 7.34 -1.93 7.20
C SER A 21 5.89 -2.38 7.32
N PHE A 22 5.54 -3.02 8.44
CA PHE A 22 4.18 -3.42 8.76
C PHE A 22 3.37 -2.24 9.33
N ASP A 23 3.37 -1.12 8.62
CA ASP A 23 2.68 0.09 9.04
C ASP A 23 1.43 0.28 8.18
N CYS A 24 0.26 0.23 8.83
CA CYS A 24 -1.05 0.52 8.25
C CYS A 24 -1.53 1.84 8.81
N ARG A 25 -1.70 2.85 7.95
CA ARG A 25 -1.96 4.23 8.38
C ARG A 25 -2.85 4.99 7.39
N PRO A 26 -3.49 6.08 7.84
CA PRO A 26 -4.16 7.02 6.94
C PRO A 26 -3.14 7.59 5.95
N THR A 27 -3.48 7.52 4.67
CA THR A 27 -2.64 7.99 3.56
C THR A 27 -3.46 8.94 2.70
N ASN A 28 -2.91 10.13 2.43
CA ASN A 28 -3.54 11.10 1.56
C ASN A 28 -3.54 10.58 0.13
N VAL A 29 -4.71 10.60 -0.49
CA VAL A 29 -4.92 10.22 -1.89
C VAL A 29 -5.83 11.24 -2.55
N ARG A 30 -5.75 11.29 -3.87
CA ARG A 30 -6.64 12.12 -4.68
C ARG A 30 -7.54 11.20 -5.50
N ILE A 31 -8.85 11.24 -5.21
CA ILE A 31 -9.82 10.35 -5.85
C ILE A 31 -10.76 11.13 -6.77
N PRO A 32 -11.20 10.54 -7.90
CA PRO A 32 -12.25 11.12 -8.71
C PRO A 32 -13.62 10.90 -8.03
N VAL A 33 -14.48 11.91 -8.08
CA VAL A 33 -15.89 11.85 -7.71
C VAL A 33 -16.73 12.36 -8.86
N GLU A 34 -17.83 11.67 -9.15
CA GLU A 34 -18.64 11.93 -10.34
C GLU A 34 -20.10 12.20 -9.96
N SER A 35 -20.67 13.27 -10.53
CA SER A 35 -22.09 13.57 -10.44
C SER A 35 -22.54 14.43 -11.61
N CYS A 36 -23.77 14.24 -12.07
CA CYS A 36 -24.34 14.95 -13.22
C CYS A 36 -23.45 14.92 -14.49
N GLY A 37 -22.68 13.84 -14.72
CA GLY A 37 -21.76 13.73 -15.86
C GLY A 37 -20.50 14.61 -15.77
N SER A 38 -20.24 15.21 -14.61
CA SER A 38 -19.00 15.94 -14.31
C SER A 38 -18.14 15.15 -13.33
N THR A 39 -16.83 15.15 -13.56
CA THR A 39 -15.83 14.52 -12.68
C THR A 39 -14.99 15.60 -12.02
N GLU A 40 -14.94 15.61 -10.68
CA GLU A 40 -14.01 16.43 -9.90
C GLU A 40 -13.06 15.53 -9.12
N TYR A 41 -11.89 16.05 -8.74
CA TYR A 41 -10.91 15.33 -7.92
C TYR A 41 -10.85 15.94 -6.53
N ILE A 42 -10.94 15.11 -5.51
CA ILE A 42 -10.87 15.51 -4.11
C ILE A 42 -9.67 14.87 -3.42
N ASP A 43 -9.05 15.62 -2.53
CA ASP A 43 -8.03 15.09 -1.63
C ASP A 43 -8.73 14.52 -0.39
N THR A 44 -8.48 13.25 -0.11
CA THR A 44 -9.04 12.52 1.05
C THR A 44 -7.99 11.60 1.65
N THR A 45 -8.31 10.92 2.74
CA THR A 45 -7.50 9.88 3.36
C THR A 45 -8.09 8.50 3.14
N VAL A 46 -7.24 7.53 2.84
CA VAL A 46 -7.58 6.09 2.80
C VAL A 46 -6.63 5.31 3.73
N CYS A 47 -7.02 4.10 4.12
CA CYS A 47 -6.11 3.20 4.82
C CYS A 47 -5.21 2.47 3.82
N ALA A 48 -3.90 2.65 3.97
CA ALA A 48 -2.90 1.98 3.14
C ALA A 48 -1.70 1.58 3.99
N GLY A 49 -1.10 0.44 3.62
CA GLY A 49 0.02 -0.12 4.35
C GLY A 49 0.09 -1.64 4.29
N GLN A 50 0.96 -2.21 5.12
CA GLN A 50 1.15 -3.66 5.18
C GLN A 50 0.73 -4.19 6.55
N CYS A 51 0.05 -5.34 6.53
CA CYS A 51 -0.36 -6.06 7.72
C CYS A 51 0.38 -7.38 7.80
N TYR A 52 0.76 -7.73 9.03
CA TYR A 52 1.44 -8.98 9.29
C TYR A 52 0.48 -10.16 9.11
N ASN A 53 0.84 -11.08 8.22
CA ASN A 53 0.15 -12.34 7.98
C ASN A 53 1.15 -13.50 8.01
N LYS A 54 0.71 -14.66 8.47
CA LYS A 54 1.47 -15.90 8.45
C LYS A 54 0.62 -16.96 7.75
N ASP A 55 1.26 -17.75 6.91
CA ASP A 55 0.67 -18.99 6.43
C ASP A 55 0.85 -20.06 7.52
N PRO A 56 -0.22 -20.66 8.07
CA PRO A 56 -0.10 -21.67 9.10
C PRO A 56 0.57 -22.94 8.56
N VAL A 57 1.49 -23.51 9.33
CA VAL A 57 2.20 -24.76 8.96
C VAL A 57 1.24 -25.95 8.91
N TYR A 58 0.24 -25.96 9.79
CA TYR A 58 -0.79 -26.99 9.83
C TYR A 58 -2.09 -26.43 9.26
N ILE A 59 -2.60 -27.08 8.21
CA ILE A 59 -3.89 -26.75 7.62
C ILE A 59 -4.97 -27.49 8.41
N SER A 60 -5.72 -26.73 9.21
CA SER A 60 -6.84 -27.27 9.99
C SER A 60 -7.99 -27.74 9.08
N LYS A 61 -8.87 -28.62 9.60
CA LYS A 61 -10.08 -29.02 8.86
C LYS A 61 -11.12 -27.89 8.81
N GLU A 62 -11.00 -26.96 9.73
CA GLU A 62 -11.85 -25.78 9.88
C GLU A 62 -11.52 -24.67 8.86
N GLY A 63 -10.45 -24.84 8.08
CA GLY A 63 -10.02 -23.92 7.03
C GLY A 63 -8.78 -23.10 7.41
N PRO A 64 -8.31 -22.23 6.49
CA PRO A 64 -7.17 -21.35 6.77
C PRO A 64 -7.56 -20.28 7.81
N ASP A 65 -6.57 -19.84 8.59
CA ASP A 65 -6.73 -18.70 9.48
C ASP A 65 -7.10 -17.45 8.69
N LYS A 66 -8.00 -16.62 9.25
CA LYS A 66 -8.41 -15.36 8.60
C LYS A 66 -7.21 -14.42 8.55
N GLN A 67 -6.91 -13.92 7.35
CA GLN A 67 -5.85 -12.94 7.12
C GLN A 67 -6.34 -11.52 7.47
N ASN A 68 -5.43 -10.72 8.00
CA ASN A 68 -5.67 -9.31 8.25
C ASN A 68 -5.33 -8.47 7.02
N SER A 69 -6.20 -7.52 6.68
CA SER A 69 -5.95 -6.45 5.72
C SER A 69 -5.79 -5.11 6.45
N CYS A 70 -5.22 -4.11 5.77
CA CYS A 70 -5.19 -2.75 6.28
C CYS A 70 -6.58 -2.14 6.11
N ASN A 71 -7.29 -1.95 7.23
CA ASN A 71 -8.64 -1.40 7.28
C ASN A 71 -8.68 -0.21 8.26
N GLY A 72 -9.86 0.33 8.56
CA GLY A 72 -9.97 1.47 9.46
C GLY A 72 -11.38 1.90 9.80
N ASP A 73 -11.44 2.94 10.62
CA ASP A 73 -12.66 3.66 10.95
C ASP A 73 -12.88 4.75 9.89
N TRP A 74 -14.01 4.64 9.21
CA TRP A 74 -14.38 5.52 8.11
C TRP A 74 -15.42 6.54 8.56
N SER A 75 -15.30 7.76 8.04
CA SER A 75 -16.39 8.74 8.04
C SER A 75 -16.72 9.12 6.61
N TYR A 76 -17.84 9.79 6.41
CA TYR A 76 -18.27 10.23 5.09
C TYR A 76 -18.45 11.73 5.05
N GLU A 77 -17.90 12.36 4.02
CA GLU A 77 -18.02 13.78 3.74
C GLU A 77 -18.74 14.00 2.42
N VAL A 78 -19.19 15.24 2.19
CA VAL A 78 -20.05 15.60 1.07
C VAL A 78 -19.40 16.66 0.19
N LYS A 79 -19.28 16.37 -1.10
CA LYS A 79 -18.79 17.28 -2.14
C LYS A 79 -19.95 17.75 -3.01
N HIS A 80 -20.09 19.07 -3.14
CA HIS A 80 -21.00 19.69 -4.10
C HIS A 80 -20.22 20.04 -5.37
N ILE A 81 -20.68 19.54 -6.50
CA ILE A 81 -20.13 19.85 -7.83
C ILE A 81 -20.91 21.05 -8.39
N ASN A 82 -20.18 22.06 -8.88
CA ASN A 82 -20.81 23.28 -9.39
C ASN A 82 -21.77 22.97 -10.54
N GLY A 83 -23.00 23.47 -10.44
CA GLY A 83 -24.04 23.21 -11.45
C GLY A 83 -24.73 21.85 -11.34
N CYS A 84 -24.39 21.02 -10.35
CA CYS A 84 -25.08 19.76 -10.08
C CYS A 84 -25.92 19.85 -8.79
N PRO A 85 -27.23 19.56 -8.84
CA PRO A 85 -28.08 19.57 -7.65
C PRO A 85 -27.86 18.37 -6.72
N VAL A 86 -27.13 17.35 -7.17
CA VAL A 86 -26.87 16.12 -6.42
C VAL A 86 -25.43 16.14 -5.90
N ALA A 87 -25.30 16.18 -4.57
CA ALA A 87 -23.99 16.10 -3.93
C ALA A 87 -23.46 14.66 -3.90
N VAL A 88 -22.13 14.52 -3.91
CA VAL A 88 -21.46 13.21 -3.82
C VAL A 88 -20.98 13.01 -2.40
N THR A 89 -21.23 11.81 -1.86
CA THR A 89 -20.68 11.39 -0.57
C THR A 89 -19.42 10.57 -0.82
N TYR A 90 -18.34 10.84 -0.09
CA TYR A 90 -17.06 10.15 -0.25
C TYR A 90 -16.46 9.75 1.10
N PRO A 91 -15.69 8.64 1.16
CA PRO A 91 -15.09 8.15 2.39
C PRO A 91 -13.85 8.95 2.79
N VAL A 92 -13.65 9.06 4.10
CA VAL A 92 -12.47 9.66 4.74
C VAL A 92 -12.03 8.76 5.88
N ALA A 93 -10.84 8.16 5.76
CA ALA A 93 -10.25 7.34 6.81
C ALA A 93 -9.82 8.21 8.00
N ARG A 94 -10.34 7.93 9.19
CA ARG A 94 -10.00 8.65 10.43
C ARG A 94 -8.94 7.93 11.23
N HIS A 95 -9.00 6.61 11.25
CA HIS A 95 -8.03 5.76 11.92
C HIS A 95 -7.85 4.48 11.11
N CYS A 96 -6.63 3.94 11.05
CA CYS A 96 -6.35 2.72 10.30
C CYS A 96 -5.66 1.70 11.19
N HIS A 97 -5.99 0.43 10.98
CA HIS A 97 -5.50 -0.69 11.76
C HIS A 97 -5.57 -1.98 10.94
N CYS A 98 -4.79 -2.98 11.34
CA CYS A 98 -4.84 -4.30 10.73
C CYS A 98 -5.96 -5.13 11.36
N SER A 99 -6.96 -5.49 10.57
CA SER A 99 -8.08 -6.34 10.98
C SER A 99 -8.51 -7.27 9.87
N ILE A 100 -9.39 -8.21 10.18
CA ILE A 100 -10.11 -8.96 9.15
C ILE A 100 -10.90 -7.97 8.30
N CYS A 101 -10.92 -8.19 6.99
CA CYS A 101 -11.70 -7.39 6.05
C CYS A 101 -13.20 -7.50 6.36
N ASN A 102 -13.90 -6.36 6.37
CA ASN A 102 -15.33 -6.31 6.66
C ASN A 102 -16.13 -6.56 5.36
N LEU A 103 -16.82 -7.69 5.28
CA LEU A 103 -17.58 -8.08 4.10
C LEU A 103 -18.88 -7.27 3.90
N ASP A 104 -19.34 -6.54 4.92
CA ASP A 104 -20.60 -5.80 4.86
C ASP A 104 -20.46 -4.46 4.11
N ASP A 105 -19.28 -3.83 4.19
CA ASP A 105 -19.03 -2.48 3.67
C ASP A 105 -17.79 -2.35 2.78
N THR A 106 -16.99 -3.42 2.65
CA THR A 106 -15.72 -3.40 1.93
C THR A 106 -15.64 -4.57 0.95
N ASP A 107 -15.18 -4.31 -0.28
CA ASP A 107 -14.85 -5.36 -1.24
C ASP A 107 -13.54 -6.05 -0.83
N CYS A 108 -13.65 -7.26 -0.31
CA CYS A 108 -12.53 -8.06 0.17
C CYS A 108 -11.91 -8.90 -0.96
N SER A 109 -11.30 -8.22 -1.93
CA SER A 109 -10.67 -8.82 -3.11
C SER A 109 -9.20 -8.39 -3.26
N PRO A 110 -8.37 -9.16 -4.00
CA PRO A 110 -7.05 -8.70 -4.37
C PRO A 110 -7.13 -7.36 -5.13
N PHE A 111 -6.28 -6.40 -4.77
CA PHE A 111 -6.25 -5.12 -5.48
C PHE A 111 -5.76 -5.34 -6.92
N PRO A 112 -6.52 -4.90 -7.94
CA PRO A 112 -6.19 -5.20 -9.34
C PRO A 112 -5.08 -4.32 -9.92
N GLY A 113 -4.69 -3.24 -9.22
CA GLY A 113 -3.59 -2.38 -9.63
C GLY A 113 -2.23 -2.89 -9.17
N ASP A 114 -1.17 -2.29 -9.69
CA ASP A 114 0.19 -2.61 -9.28
C ASP A 114 0.43 -2.18 -7.83
N ILE A 115 0.70 -3.14 -6.95
CA ILE A 115 1.17 -2.87 -5.59
C ILE A 115 2.70 -2.84 -5.64
N PRO A 116 3.35 -1.67 -5.44
CA PRO A 116 4.80 -1.62 -5.38
C PRO A 116 5.29 -2.52 -4.23
N GLY A 117 6.01 -3.58 -4.59
CA GLY A 117 6.64 -4.47 -3.62
C GLY A 117 7.73 -3.74 -2.83
N CYS A 118 8.02 -4.21 -1.64
CA CYS A 118 9.19 -3.74 -0.91
C CYS A 118 10.45 -4.49 -1.38
N LEU A 119 11.57 -3.77 -1.42
CA LEU A 119 12.86 -4.39 -1.68
C LEU A 119 13.28 -5.13 -0.41
N THR A 120 13.11 -6.45 -0.37
CA THR A 120 13.79 -7.26 0.64
C THR A 120 15.28 -7.25 0.29
N THR A 121 16.14 -6.77 1.18
CA THR A 121 17.61 -6.79 1.06
C THR A 121 18.24 -8.20 0.98
N LEU A 122 17.43 -9.24 0.76
CA LEU A 122 17.83 -10.64 0.70
C LEU A 122 18.05 -11.17 -0.73
N HIS A 123 17.82 -10.38 -1.79
CA HIS A 123 17.95 -10.85 -3.18
C HIS A 123 19.10 -10.23 -3.99
N SER A 124 20.16 -9.72 -3.36
CA SER A 124 21.39 -9.32 -4.06
C SER A 124 22.54 -10.33 -3.97
N LEU A 125 22.28 -11.55 -3.49
CA LEU A 125 23.27 -12.64 -3.47
C LEU A 125 22.73 -13.86 -4.23
N SER A 126 22.79 -13.80 -5.56
CA SER A 126 23.14 -14.91 -6.48
C SER A 126 22.38 -14.78 -7.81
N LEU A 127 23.06 -14.31 -8.86
CA LEU A 127 23.05 -14.91 -10.21
C LEU A 127 24.07 -14.15 -11.08
N SER A 128 25.34 -14.18 -10.67
CA SER A 128 26.44 -13.71 -11.53
C SER A 128 27.71 -14.52 -11.29
N THR A 129 27.58 -15.85 -11.33
CA THR A 129 28.69 -16.77 -11.63
C THR A 129 28.09 -18.08 -12.15
N LEU A 130 27.87 -18.13 -13.45
CA LEU A 130 27.88 -19.34 -14.28
C LEU A 130 28.26 -18.88 -15.69
N ASP A 131 29.54 -18.51 -15.81
CA ASP A 131 30.38 -18.84 -16.96
C ASP A 131 31.39 -19.88 -16.46
#